data_AF-A0A117SHD4-F1
#
_entry.id   AF-A0A117SHD4-F1
#
_cell.length_a   1.000
_cell.length_b   1.000
_cell.length_c   1.000
_cell.angle_alpha   90.00
_cell.angle_beta   90.00
_cell.angle_gamma   90.00
#
_symmetry.space_group_name_H-M   'P 1'
#
loop_
_entity.id
_entity.type
_entity.pdbx_description
1 polymer ?
#
loop_
_entity_poly.entity_id
_entity_poly.type
_entity_poly.pdbx_seq_one_letter_code
_entity_poly.pdbx_strand_id
1 'polypeptide(L)'
;MQNFSEINSLAHGSIQESAETQINNILSDKFASITDQILQEKSGFKTYEFSKGITLFQKELLPIIDTQLKKVTNVYYETGTDYDQITYYLENLEKLGFENAVRSSHSKLESYYKSRQNFATANQYFVTNDFIKAIPLYQKVIIEDEKDFQVAQERIKEGLAIIYPEYLANAVSLANEQRYKEAYAALQTISKYYPNNAEVLSKLEDYKKAQEMVVYRGPVEHIFSIPY
;
A
#
# COMPACT_ATOMS: atom_id res chain seq x y z
N MET A 1 22.47 -62.06 23.33
CA MET A 1 23.11 -61.38 22.18
C MET A 1 22.27 -60.15 21.87
N GLN A 2 22.66 -59.00 22.42
CA GLN A 2 22.04 -57.73 22.03
C GLN A 2 22.35 -57.45 20.57
N ASN A 3 21.33 -56.95 19.89
CA ASN A 3 21.14 -56.93 18.45
C ASN A 3 22.18 -56.00 17.78
N PHE A 4 23.27 -56.56 17.24
CA PHE A 4 24.27 -55.78 16.48
C PHE A 4 23.65 -55.00 15.31
N SER A 5 22.50 -55.45 14.80
CA SER A 5 21.72 -54.73 13.78
C SER A 5 21.05 -53.46 14.31
N GLU A 6 20.56 -53.44 15.55
CA GLU A 6 19.99 -52.24 16.20
C GLU A 6 21.08 -51.23 16.56
N ILE A 7 22.24 -51.71 17.02
CA ILE A 7 23.37 -50.81 17.33
C ILE A 7 23.90 -50.16 16.04
N ASN A 8 24.00 -50.92 14.94
CA ASN A 8 24.40 -50.36 13.65
C ASN A 8 23.35 -49.41 13.07
N SER A 9 22.05 -49.69 13.21
CA SER A 9 21.01 -48.78 12.70
C SER A 9 20.94 -47.47 13.50
N LEU A 10 21.13 -47.52 14.82
CA LEU A 10 21.21 -46.34 15.69
C LEU A 10 22.49 -45.53 15.43
N ALA A 11 23.63 -46.19 15.24
CA ALA A 11 24.88 -45.53 14.88
C ALA A 11 24.81 -44.88 13.49
N HIS A 12 24.20 -45.53 12.50
CA HIS A 12 23.98 -44.93 11.18
C HIS A 12 23.04 -43.72 11.24
N GLY A 13 21.93 -43.83 11.97
CA GLY A 13 20.97 -42.74 12.14
C GLY A 13 21.60 -41.50 12.79
N SER A 14 22.37 -41.69 13.87
CA SER A 14 23.04 -40.58 14.56
C SER A 14 24.16 -39.92 13.73
N ILE A 15 24.92 -40.69 12.95
CA ILE A 15 25.93 -40.15 12.03
C ILE A 15 25.26 -39.36 10.90
N GLN A 16 24.16 -39.87 10.36
CA GLN A 16 23.40 -39.19 9.32
C GLN A 16 22.80 -37.87 9.81
N GLU A 17 22.17 -37.87 10.99
CA GLU A 17 21.60 -36.67 11.61
C GLU A 17 22.67 -35.61 11.93
N SER A 18 23.84 -36.04 12.41
CA SER A 18 24.98 -35.16 12.65
C SER A 18 25.52 -34.54 11.35
N ALA A 19 25.64 -35.34 10.28
CA ALA A 19 26.09 -34.87 8.98
C ALA A 19 25.10 -33.90 8.33
N GLU A 20 23.80 -34.20 8.37
CA GLU A 20 22.73 -33.32 7.87
C GLU A 20 22.74 -31.97 8.60
N THR A 21 22.91 -31.98 9.93
CA THR A 21 23.03 -30.76 10.74
C THR A 21 24.24 -29.92 10.33
N GLN A 22 25.40 -30.55 10.15
CA GLN A 22 26.62 -29.84 9.74
C GLN A 22 26.48 -29.23 8.35
N ILE A 23 25.90 -29.97 7.40
CA ILE A 23 25.65 -29.49 6.03
C ILE A 23 24.71 -28.28 6.05
N ASN A 24 23.61 -28.36 6.81
CA ASN A 24 22.66 -27.25 6.94
C ASN A 24 23.31 -26.00 7.53
N ASN A 25 24.18 -26.15 8.54
CA ASN A 25 24.91 -25.02 9.11
C ASN A 25 25.85 -24.37 8.08
N ILE A 26 26.63 -25.18 7.33
CA ILE A 26 27.53 -24.68 6.29
C ILE A 26 26.75 -23.94 5.19
N LEU A 27 25.62 -24.50 4.75
CA LEU A 27 24.76 -23.87 3.75
C LEU A 27 24.18 -22.55 4.28
N SER A 28 23.73 -22.52 5.53
CA SER A 28 23.18 -21.33 6.18
C SER A 28 24.22 -20.21 6.26
N ASP A 29 25.42 -20.52 6.76
CA ASP A 29 26.52 -19.55 6.90
C ASP A 29 26.96 -19.01 5.53
N LYS A 30 27.07 -19.91 4.54
CA LYS A 30 27.44 -19.52 3.18
C LYS A 30 26.40 -18.61 2.56
N PHE A 31 25.12 -18.93 2.74
CA PHE A 31 24.03 -18.14 2.19
C PHE A 31 23.87 -16.78 2.90
N ALA A 32 24.11 -16.73 4.21
CA ALA A 32 24.19 -15.46 4.94
C ALA A 32 25.31 -14.57 4.39
N SER A 33 26.50 -15.13 4.14
CA SER A 33 27.59 -14.39 3.50
C SER A 33 27.24 -13.88 2.09
N ILE A 34 26.50 -14.66 1.30
CA ILE A 34 26.01 -14.21 -0.02
C ILE A 34 25.02 -13.07 0.14
N THR A 35 24.11 -13.17 1.11
CA THR A 35 23.14 -12.12 1.43
C THR A 35 23.86 -10.81 1.78
N ASP A 36 24.84 -10.86 2.68
CA ASP A 36 25.61 -9.68 3.07
C ASP A 36 26.38 -9.07 1.90
N GLN A 37 26.94 -9.89 1.01
CA GLN A 37 27.63 -9.41 -0.19
C GLN A 37 26.67 -8.70 -1.14
N ILE A 38 25.50 -9.29 -1.43
CA ILE A 38 24.50 -8.67 -2.30
C ILE A 38 24.03 -7.34 -1.72
N LEU A 39 23.82 -7.28 -0.40
CA LEU A 39 23.42 -6.04 0.26
C LEU A 39 24.53 -4.98 0.24
N GLN A 40 25.81 -5.34 0.30
CA GLN A 40 26.91 -4.38 0.24
C GLN A 40 27.22 -3.90 -1.19
N GLU A 41 26.84 -4.67 -2.21
CA GLU A 41 27.01 -4.30 -3.61
C GLU A 41 26.01 -3.21 -4.04
N LYS A 42 26.53 -2.10 -4.57
CA LYS A 42 25.69 -1.02 -5.13
C LYS A 42 25.29 -1.26 -6.60
N SER A 43 26.06 -2.05 -7.33
CA SER A 43 25.81 -2.43 -8.72
C SER A 43 26.88 -3.43 -9.19
N GLY A 44 26.50 -4.35 -10.08
CA GLY A 44 27.44 -5.23 -10.78
C GLY A 44 27.59 -6.59 -10.14
N PHE A 45 26.74 -7.51 -10.56
CA PHE A 45 26.66 -8.86 -10.03
C PHE A 45 27.85 -9.70 -10.55
N LYS A 46 28.87 -9.97 -9.71
CA LYS A 46 29.97 -10.93 -10.00
C LYS A 46 29.53 -12.39 -9.82
N THR A 47 28.31 -12.72 -10.21
CA THR A 47 27.62 -13.91 -9.68
C THR A 47 27.64 -15.10 -10.63
N TYR A 48 28.45 -14.97 -11.66
CA TYR A 48 28.84 -16.11 -12.45
C TYR A 48 29.49 -17.20 -11.56
N GLU A 49 30.20 -16.84 -10.49
CA GLU A 49 30.89 -17.81 -9.63
C GLU A 49 30.00 -18.51 -8.59
N PHE A 50 28.90 -17.90 -8.13
CA PHE A 50 28.02 -18.53 -7.12
C PHE A 50 26.99 -19.51 -7.71
N SER A 51 26.65 -19.37 -9.00
CA SER A 51 25.56 -20.11 -9.64
C SER A 51 25.78 -21.63 -9.74
N LYS A 52 27.04 -22.10 -9.83
CA LYS A 52 27.32 -23.54 -10.00
C LYS A 52 27.12 -24.36 -8.72
N GLY A 53 27.39 -23.78 -7.55
CA GLY A 53 27.24 -24.48 -6.27
C GLY A 53 25.81 -24.44 -5.75
N ILE A 54 25.13 -23.30 -5.90
CA ILE A 54 23.79 -23.07 -5.35
C ILE A 54 22.72 -23.92 -6.06
N THR A 55 22.89 -24.16 -7.36
CA THR A 55 21.95 -24.98 -8.14
C THR A 55 21.91 -26.44 -7.69
N LEU A 56 22.99 -26.95 -7.08
CA LEU A 56 23.06 -28.33 -6.57
C LEU A 56 22.28 -28.54 -5.27
N PHE A 57 21.97 -27.47 -4.53
CA PHE A 57 21.32 -27.53 -3.21
C PHE A 57 20.03 -26.71 -3.17
N GLN A 58 19.35 -26.52 -4.31
CA GLN A 58 18.19 -25.63 -4.39
C GLN A 58 17.10 -25.96 -3.37
N LYS A 59 16.81 -27.25 -3.16
CA LYS A 59 15.74 -27.68 -2.26
C LYS A 59 16.11 -27.43 -0.80
N GLU A 60 17.35 -27.73 -0.43
CA GLU A 60 17.91 -27.57 0.91
C GLU A 60 18.07 -26.08 1.28
N LEU A 61 18.29 -25.23 0.28
CA LEU A 61 18.43 -23.78 0.46
C LEU A 61 17.09 -23.05 0.64
N LEU A 62 15.95 -23.61 0.20
CA LEU A 62 14.64 -22.94 0.34
C LEU A 62 14.33 -22.44 1.77
N PRO A 63 14.42 -23.27 2.83
CA PRO A 63 14.16 -22.79 4.20
C PRO A 63 15.16 -21.73 4.69
N ILE A 64 16.41 -21.80 4.22
CA ILE A 64 17.47 -20.83 4.54
C ILE A 64 17.15 -19.50 3.85
N ILE A 65 16.77 -19.54 2.58
CA ILE A 65 16.34 -18.39 1.77
C ILE A 65 15.14 -17.72 2.41
N ASP A 66 14.10 -18.48 2.76
CA ASP A 66 12.90 -17.93 3.40
C ASP A 66 13.24 -17.19 4.70
N THR A 67 14.21 -17.70 5.46
CA THR A 67 14.69 -17.07 6.69
C THR A 67 15.42 -15.76 6.40
N GLN A 68 16.37 -15.75 5.45
CA GLN A 68 17.10 -14.53 5.08
C GLN A 68 16.18 -13.50 4.42
N LEU A 69 15.27 -13.92 3.54
CA LEU A 69 14.27 -13.09 2.89
C LEU A 69 13.44 -12.32 3.91
N LYS A 70 12.92 -13.01 4.94
CA LYS A 70 12.19 -12.37 6.04
C LYS A 70 13.07 -11.37 6.80
N LYS A 71 14.30 -11.75 7.15
CA LYS A 71 15.23 -10.87 7.86
C LYS A 71 15.51 -9.59 7.06
N VAL A 72 15.84 -9.72 5.78
CA VAL A 72 16.19 -8.59 4.91
C VAL A 72 14.98 -7.69 4.65
N THR A 73 13.82 -8.27 4.28
CA THR A 73 12.62 -7.47 3.98
C THR A 73 12.03 -6.79 5.21
N ASN A 74 12.16 -7.39 6.41
CA ASN A 74 11.73 -6.77 7.66
C ASN A 74 12.48 -5.47 7.96
N VAL A 75 13.75 -5.33 7.56
CA VAL A 75 14.49 -4.08 7.72
C VAL A 75 13.69 -2.94 7.10
N TYR A 76 13.26 -3.07 5.85
CA TYR A 76 12.45 -2.05 5.20
C TYR A 76 11.08 -1.89 5.82
N TYR A 77 10.39 -2.98 6.18
CA TYR A 77 9.07 -2.86 6.82
C TYR A 77 9.14 -2.06 8.12
N GLU A 78 10.21 -2.20 8.90
CA GLU A 78 10.42 -1.48 10.16
C GLU A 78 10.93 -0.05 9.97
N THR A 79 11.89 0.18 9.08
CA THR A 79 12.62 1.46 9.01
C THR A 79 12.17 2.40 7.90
N GLY A 80 11.59 1.89 6.80
CA GLY A 80 11.40 2.73 5.61
C GLY A 80 12.59 2.86 4.68
N THR A 81 13.77 2.39 5.09
CA THR A 81 15.02 2.62 4.37
C THR A 81 15.39 1.44 3.48
N ASP A 82 16.13 1.71 2.41
CA ASP A 82 16.84 0.69 1.61
C ASP A 82 15.97 -0.09 0.59
N TYR A 83 14.89 0.52 0.08
CA TYR A 83 14.04 -0.05 -0.98
C TYR A 83 14.84 -0.57 -2.19
N ASP A 84 15.72 0.26 -2.74
CA ASP A 84 16.52 -0.10 -3.92
C ASP A 84 17.46 -1.27 -3.63
N GLN A 85 18.06 -1.30 -2.44
CA GLN A 85 19.01 -2.33 -2.03
C GLN A 85 18.32 -3.68 -1.79
N ILE A 86 17.13 -3.68 -1.17
CA ILE A 86 16.34 -4.90 -1.00
C ILE A 86 15.78 -5.37 -2.34
N THR A 87 15.33 -4.45 -3.20
CA THR A 87 14.88 -4.79 -4.56
C THR A 87 16.01 -5.47 -5.33
N TYR A 88 17.22 -4.90 -5.29
CA TYR A 88 18.42 -5.52 -5.85
C TYR A 88 18.70 -6.91 -5.26
N TYR A 89 18.53 -7.09 -3.96
CA TYR A 89 18.64 -8.41 -3.33
C TYR A 89 17.64 -9.42 -3.89
N LEU A 90 16.37 -9.06 -4.02
CA LEU A 90 15.33 -9.93 -4.58
C LEU A 90 15.64 -10.31 -6.03
N GLU A 91 15.99 -9.35 -6.88
CA GLU A 91 16.37 -9.60 -8.29
C GLU A 91 17.54 -10.57 -8.44
N ASN A 92 18.49 -10.54 -7.49
CA ASN A 92 19.63 -11.45 -7.50
C ASN A 92 19.25 -12.86 -7.07
N LEU A 93 18.30 -13.02 -6.15
CA LEU A 93 17.73 -14.33 -5.83
C LEU A 93 16.95 -14.92 -7.02
N GLU A 94 16.26 -14.09 -7.81
CA GLU A 94 15.61 -14.54 -9.05
C GLU A 94 16.64 -15.09 -10.04
N LYS A 95 17.75 -14.37 -10.24
CA LYS A 95 18.87 -14.81 -11.10
C LYS A 95 19.53 -16.10 -10.61
N LEU A 96 19.45 -16.40 -9.31
CA LEU A 96 19.93 -17.65 -8.72
C LEU A 96 18.93 -18.82 -8.84
N GLY A 97 17.75 -18.58 -9.44
CA GLY A 97 16.72 -19.59 -9.70
C GLY A 97 15.62 -19.68 -8.65
N PHE A 98 15.51 -18.69 -7.76
CA PHE A 98 14.54 -18.69 -6.65
C PHE A 98 13.34 -17.75 -6.89
N GLU A 99 12.95 -17.54 -8.16
CA GLU A 99 11.86 -16.64 -8.55
C GLU A 99 10.56 -16.86 -7.75
N ASN A 100 10.15 -18.13 -7.60
CA ASN A 100 8.92 -18.45 -6.87
C ASN A 100 9.00 -18.13 -5.37
N ALA A 101 10.19 -18.22 -4.76
CA ALA A 101 10.39 -17.93 -3.35
C ALA A 101 10.30 -16.43 -3.05
N VAL A 102 10.76 -15.58 -3.99
CA VAL A 102 10.81 -14.12 -3.78
C VAL A 102 9.56 -13.38 -4.22
N ARG A 103 8.72 -13.98 -5.08
CA ARG A 103 7.54 -13.32 -5.68
C ARG A 103 6.62 -12.63 -4.66
N SER A 104 6.32 -13.29 -3.55
CA SER A 104 5.46 -12.73 -2.50
C SER A 104 6.11 -11.54 -1.80
N SER A 105 7.42 -11.62 -1.55
CA SER A 105 8.19 -10.54 -0.94
C SER A 105 8.33 -9.34 -1.86
N HIS A 106 8.50 -9.56 -3.17
CA HIS A 106 8.52 -8.47 -4.15
C HIS A 106 7.20 -7.70 -4.15
N SER A 107 6.07 -8.42 -4.25
CA SER A 107 4.74 -7.82 -4.22
C SER A 107 4.48 -7.03 -2.93
N LYS A 108 4.85 -7.61 -1.77
CA LYS A 108 4.69 -6.94 -0.47
C LYS A 108 5.57 -5.70 -0.36
N LEU A 109 6.85 -5.78 -0.74
CA LEU A 109 7.79 -4.67 -0.73
C LEU A 109 7.28 -3.49 -1.57
N GLU A 110 6.82 -3.77 -2.80
CA GLU A 110 6.26 -2.77 -3.71
C GLU A 110 5.00 -2.11 -3.13
N SER A 111 4.15 -2.87 -2.44
CA SER A 111 2.96 -2.35 -1.77
C SER A 111 3.33 -1.32 -0.69
N TYR A 112 4.28 -1.65 0.20
CA TYR A 112 4.77 -0.73 1.23
C TYR A 112 5.43 0.52 0.60
N TYR A 113 6.22 0.34 -0.45
CA TYR A 113 6.84 1.46 -1.16
C TYR A 113 5.81 2.44 -1.74
N LYS A 114 4.83 1.94 -2.49
CA LYS A 114 3.75 2.78 -3.03
C LYS A 114 2.94 3.43 -1.91
N SER A 115 2.66 2.70 -0.83
CA SER A 115 1.97 3.23 0.36
C SER A 115 2.70 4.45 0.94
N ARG A 116 4.01 4.32 1.19
CA ARG A 116 4.85 5.38 1.75
C ARG A 116 5.03 6.56 0.80
N GLN A 117 5.13 6.32 -0.51
CA GLN A 117 5.13 7.39 -1.50
C GLN A 117 3.81 8.18 -1.51
N ASN A 118 2.67 7.48 -1.46
CA ASN A 118 1.36 8.11 -1.34
C ASN A 118 1.27 8.94 -0.06
N PHE A 119 1.72 8.40 1.08
CA PHE A 119 1.73 9.11 2.36
C PHE A 119 2.60 10.38 2.32
N ALA A 120 3.84 10.27 1.80
CA ALA A 120 4.74 11.42 1.68
C ALA A 120 4.17 12.52 0.76
N THR A 121 3.61 12.13 -0.38
CA THR A 121 2.96 13.06 -1.32
C THR A 121 1.69 13.67 -0.72
N ALA A 122 0.91 12.89 0.03
CA ALA A 122 -0.27 13.39 0.74
C ALA A 122 0.11 14.44 1.78
N ASN A 123 1.18 14.23 2.54
CA ASN A 123 1.69 15.20 3.51
C ASN A 123 2.11 16.52 2.83
N GLN A 124 2.71 16.47 1.64
CA GLN A 124 3.05 17.67 0.88
C GLN A 124 1.79 18.49 0.53
N TYR A 125 0.75 17.83 0.00
CA TYR A 125 -0.52 18.50 -0.30
C TYR A 125 -1.24 19.00 0.94
N PHE A 126 -1.18 18.24 2.04
CA PHE A 126 -1.80 18.61 3.30
C PHE A 126 -1.19 19.88 3.88
N VAL A 127 0.14 20.02 3.84
CA VAL A 127 0.84 21.24 4.29
C VAL A 127 0.46 22.47 3.45
N THR A 128 0.13 22.28 2.17
CA THR A 128 -0.36 23.36 1.29
C THR A 128 -1.87 23.56 1.35
N ASN A 129 -2.57 22.93 2.30
CA ASN A 129 -4.04 22.92 2.43
C ASN A 129 -4.80 22.40 1.20
N ASP A 130 -4.14 21.66 0.30
CA ASP A 130 -4.78 21.02 -0.86
C ASP A 130 -5.36 19.66 -0.43
N PHE A 131 -6.36 19.72 0.46
CA PHE A 131 -6.96 18.53 1.07
C PHE A 131 -7.65 17.62 0.05
N ILE A 132 -8.17 18.19 -1.04
CA ILE A 132 -8.81 17.46 -2.13
C ILE A 132 -7.83 16.51 -2.82
N LYS A 133 -6.55 16.88 -2.93
CA LYS A 133 -5.50 16.00 -3.43
C LYS A 133 -4.89 15.12 -2.34
N ALA A 134 -4.80 15.60 -1.10
CA ALA A 134 -4.20 14.85 0.00
C ALA A 134 -5.02 13.62 0.42
N ILE A 135 -6.33 13.79 0.65
CA ILE A 135 -7.23 12.73 1.13
C ILE A 135 -7.20 11.46 0.27
N PRO A 136 -7.36 11.51 -1.06
CA PRO A 136 -7.34 10.29 -1.88
C PRO A 136 -5.97 9.59 -1.90
N LEU A 137 -4.88 10.29 -1.58
CA LEU A 137 -3.56 9.67 -1.41
C LEU A 137 -3.44 8.98 -0.05
N TYR A 138 -3.91 9.61 1.03
CA TYR A 138 -3.98 8.96 2.34
C TYR A 138 -4.85 7.70 2.32
N GLN A 139 -5.93 7.67 1.53
CA GLN A 139 -6.78 6.48 1.36
C GLN A 139 -6.06 5.29 0.70
N LYS A 140 -4.92 5.52 0.04
CA LYS A 140 -4.09 4.47 -0.58
C LYS A 140 -3.00 3.94 0.35
N VAL A 141 -2.90 4.46 1.57
CA VAL A 141 -1.98 3.96 2.59
C VAL A 141 -2.52 2.63 3.10
N ILE A 142 -1.66 1.60 3.10
CA ILE A 142 -2.04 0.24 3.45
C ILE A 142 -2.08 0.03 4.97
N ILE A 143 -2.97 -0.83 5.45
CA ILE A 143 -3.15 -1.07 6.90
C ILE A 143 -1.95 -1.78 7.53
N GLU A 144 -1.20 -2.53 6.74
CA GLU A 144 -0.01 -3.26 7.18
C GLU A 144 1.17 -2.33 7.55
N ASP A 145 1.16 -1.07 7.10
CA ASP A 145 2.08 -0.03 7.56
C ASP A 145 1.40 0.78 8.67
N GLU A 146 1.19 0.12 9.82
CA GLU A 146 0.29 0.58 10.88
C GLU A 146 0.55 2.04 11.32
N LYS A 147 1.82 2.43 11.40
CA LYS A 147 2.23 3.77 11.83
C LYS A 147 1.73 4.83 10.85
N ASP A 148 2.05 4.68 9.57
CA ASP A 148 1.64 5.65 8.54
C ASP A 148 0.14 5.57 8.29
N PHE A 149 -0.46 4.38 8.39
CA PHE A 149 -1.90 4.18 8.25
C PHE A 149 -2.69 4.95 9.31
N GLN A 150 -2.31 4.84 10.59
CA GLN A 150 -2.99 5.57 11.67
C GLN A 150 -2.91 7.08 11.46
N VAL A 151 -1.74 7.59 11.10
CA VAL A 151 -1.58 9.02 10.80
C VAL A 151 -2.42 9.43 9.58
N ALA A 152 -2.45 8.61 8.53
CA ALA A 152 -3.26 8.85 7.35
C ALA A 152 -4.76 8.94 7.69
N GLN A 153 -5.28 8.04 8.55
CA GLN A 153 -6.68 8.08 8.97
C GLN A 153 -7.03 9.35 9.76
N GLU A 154 -6.15 9.80 10.66
CA GLU A 154 -6.37 11.06 11.39
C GLU A 154 -6.32 12.27 10.44
N ARG A 155 -5.37 12.31 9.50
CA ARG A 155 -5.28 13.38 8.50
C ARG A 155 -6.49 13.42 7.56
N ILE A 156 -7.06 12.26 7.22
CA ILE A 156 -8.32 12.20 6.46
C ILE A 156 -9.44 12.86 7.26
N LYS A 157 -9.60 12.53 8.55
CA LYS A 157 -10.63 13.13 9.41
C LYS A 157 -10.45 14.64 9.53
N GLU A 158 -9.23 15.10 9.79
CA GLU A 158 -8.88 16.53 9.88
C GLU A 158 -9.19 17.27 8.57
N GLY A 159 -8.71 16.76 7.43
CA GLY A 159 -8.94 17.38 6.13
C GLY A 159 -10.41 17.44 5.77
N LEU A 160 -11.16 16.35 6.04
CA LEU A 160 -12.61 16.29 5.80
C LEU A 160 -13.38 17.29 6.68
N ALA A 161 -12.98 17.47 7.94
CA ALA A 161 -13.59 18.43 8.84
C ALA A 161 -13.41 19.89 8.37
N ILE A 162 -12.36 20.17 7.60
CA ILE A 162 -12.10 21.49 7.01
C ILE A 162 -12.88 21.66 5.70
N ILE A 163 -12.76 20.72 4.75
CA ILE A 163 -13.36 20.90 3.42
C ILE A 163 -14.89 20.80 3.44
N TYR A 164 -15.47 20.01 4.35
CA TYR A 164 -16.92 19.83 4.41
C TYR A 164 -17.68 21.15 4.56
N PRO A 165 -17.44 21.97 5.62
CA PRO A 165 -18.13 23.24 5.77
C PRO A 165 -17.81 24.24 4.64
N GLU A 166 -16.58 24.27 4.14
CA GLU A 166 -16.16 25.17 3.06
C GLU A 166 -16.92 24.89 1.77
N TYR A 167 -16.98 23.64 1.33
CA TYR A 167 -17.68 23.24 0.12
C TYR A 167 -19.20 23.36 0.25
N LEU A 168 -19.74 23.09 1.44
CA LEU A 168 -21.16 23.29 1.71
C LEU A 168 -21.53 24.78 1.61
N ALA A 169 -20.75 25.66 2.24
CA ALA A 169 -20.97 27.10 2.17
C ALA A 169 -20.82 27.65 0.75
N ASN A 170 -19.78 27.21 0.02
CA ASN A 170 -19.57 27.57 -1.37
C ASN A 170 -20.76 27.16 -2.26
N ALA A 171 -21.23 25.92 -2.12
CA ALA A 171 -22.38 25.45 -2.87
C ALA A 171 -23.66 26.26 -2.59
N VAL A 172 -23.91 26.61 -1.33
CA VAL A 172 -25.03 27.48 -0.94
C VAL A 172 -24.89 28.87 -1.56
N SER A 173 -23.69 29.47 -1.55
CA SER A 173 -23.42 30.76 -2.18
C SER A 173 -23.70 30.72 -3.69
N LEU A 174 -23.16 29.72 -4.39
CA LEU A 174 -23.38 29.51 -5.83
C LEU A 174 -24.87 29.33 -6.16
N ALA A 175 -25.61 28.60 -5.32
CA ALA A 175 -27.05 28.42 -5.51
C ALA A 175 -27.84 29.73 -5.32
N ASN A 176 -27.43 30.59 -4.38
CA ASN A 176 -28.04 31.92 -4.21
C ASN A 176 -27.80 32.83 -5.42
N GLU A 177 -26.68 32.65 -6.11
CA GLU A 177 -26.37 33.30 -7.39
C GLU A 177 -27.06 32.61 -8.60
N GLN A 178 -27.96 31.65 -8.37
CA GLN A 178 -28.62 30.84 -9.41
C GLN A 178 -27.64 30.00 -10.27
N ARG A 179 -26.39 29.83 -9.82
CA ARG A 179 -25.35 29.01 -10.48
C ARG A 179 -25.45 27.55 -10.05
N TYR A 180 -26.63 26.95 -10.22
CA TYR A 180 -26.95 25.62 -9.70
C TYR A 180 -26.06 24.49 -10.24
N LYS A 181 -25.53 24.62 -11.46
CA LYS A 181 -24.57 23.65 -12.03
C LYS A 181 -23.26 23.58 -11.24
N GLU A 182 -22.74 24.74 -10.85
CA GLU A 182 -21.49 24.85 -10.11
C GLU A 182 -21.71 24.47 -8.64
N ALA A 183 -22.84 24.87 -8.06
CA ALA A 183 -23.25 24.46 -6.71
C ALA A 183 -23.34 22.93 -6.58
N TYR A 184 -23.94 22.27 -7.57
CA TYR A 184 -24.02 20.81 -7.61
C TYR A 184 -22.63 20.16 -7.73
N ALA A 185 -21.75 20.68 -8.59
CA ALA A 185 -20.39 20.15 -8.74
C ALA A 185 -19.56 20.26 -7.45
N ALA A 186 -19.72 21.38 -6.72
CA ALA A 186 -19.10 21.56 -5.41
C ALA A 186 -19.58 20.49 -4.40
N LEU A 187 -20.90 20.30 -4.26
CA LEU A 187 -21.43 19.26 -3.35
C LEU A 187 -21.08 17.84 -3.78
N GLN A 188 -21.04 17.56 -5.07
CA GLN A 188 -20.69 16.24 -5.59
C GLN A 188 -19.24 15.85 -5.24
N THR A 189 -18.36 16.84 -5.05
CA THR A 189 -16.99 16.59 -4.60
C THR A 189 -16.96 16.02 -3.18
N ILE A 190 -17.72 16.61 -2.26
CA ILE A 190 -17.77 16.15 -0.86
C ILE A 190 -18.68 14.93 -0.65
N SER A 191 -19.70 14.72 -1.50
CA SER A 191 -20.62 13.58 -1.36
C SER A 191 -19.94 12.22 -1.51
N LYS A 192 -18.80 12.17 -2.21
CA LYS A 192 -17.96 10.95 -2.33
C LYS A 192 -17.43 10.48 -0.97
N TYR A 193 -17.20 11.42 -0.05
CA TYR A 193 -16.68 11.13 1.29
C TYR A 193 -17.81 11.00 2.34
N TYR A 194 -18.99 11.52 2.02
CA TYR A 194 -20.18 11.49 2.88
C TYR A 194 -21.41 10.94 2.14
N PRO A 195 -21.39 9.69 1.65
CA PRO A 195 -22.42 9.15 0.76
C PRO A 195 -23.81 9.09 1.40
N ASN A 196 -23.90 9.06 2.73
CA ASN A 196 -25.14 8.94 3.49
C ASN A 196 -25.56 10.23 4.22
N ASN A 197 -24.90 11.36 3.95
CA ASN A 197 -25.24 12.61 4.63
C ASN A 197 -26.53 13.19 4.03
N ALA A 198 -27.61 13.19 4.82
CA ALA A 198 -28.94 13.60 4.38
C ALA A 198 -28.99 15.06 3.88
N GLU A 199 -28.24 15.97 4.51
CA GLU A 199 -28.20 17.37 4.09
C GLU A 199 -27.56 17.51 2.70
N VAL A 200 -26.40 16.86 2.48
CA VAL A 200 -25.71 16.88 1.19
C VAL A 200 -26.58 16.26 0.10
N LEU A 201 -27.23 15.12 0.39
CA LEU A 201 -28.09 14.43 -0.57
C LEU A 201 -29.33 15.27 -0.93
N SER A 202 -29.99 15.89 0.04
CA SER A 202 -31.13 16.77 -0.21
C SER A 202 -30.75 17.94 -1.11
N LYS A 203 -29.66 18.64 -0.78
CA LYS A 203 -29.20 19.80 -1.56
C LYS A 203 -28.75 19.41 -2.97
N LEU A 204 -28.13 18.25 -3.15
CA LEU A 204 -27.78 17.74 -4.47
C LEU A 204 -29.01 17.54 -5.35
N GLU A 205 -30.08 16.96 -4.80
CA GLU A 205 -31.33 16.76 -5.53
C GLU A 205 -32.03 18.10 -5.84
N ASP A 206 -32.05 19.03 -4.88
CA ASP A 206 -32.63 20.36 -5.07
C ASP A 206 -31.90 21.13 -6.18
N TYR A 207 -30.56 21.14 -6.16
CA TYR A 207 -29.76 21.81 -7.19
C TYR A 207 -29.88 21.13 -8.55
N LYS A 208 -30.01 19.81 -8.59
CA LYS A 208 -30.26 19.08 -9.83
C LYS A 208 -31.60 19.48 -10.46
N LYS A 209 -32.69 19.51 -9.68
CA LYS A 209 -34.01 19.97 -10.17
C LYS A 209 -33.96 21.43 -10.63
N ALA A 210 -33.30 22.30 -9.87
CA ALA A 210 -33.18 23.72 -10.21
C ALA A 210 -32.40 23.96 -11.51
N GLN A 211 -31.44 23.09 -11.87
CA GLN A 211 -30.77 23.15 -13.18
C GLN A 211 -31.70 22.84 -14.36
N GLU A 212 -32.72 22.00 -14.13
CA GLU A 212 -33.68 21.57 -15.15
C GLU A 212 -34.83 22.58 -15.33
N MET A 213 -34.98 23.53 -14.39
CA MET A 213 -36.01 24.57 -14.46
C MET A 213 -35.59 25.71 -15.38
N VAL A 214 -36.47 26.05 -16.32
CA VAL A 214 -36.32 27.23 -17.20
C VAL A 214 -36.99 28.42 -16.54
N VAL A 215 -36.29 29.57 -16.46
CA VAL A 215 -36.87 30.81 -15.96
C VAL A 215 -38.05 31.23 -16.86
N TYR A 216 -39.25 31.20 -16.31
CA TYR A 216 -40.44 31.70 -16.99
C TYR A 216 -40.35 33.22 -17.16
N ARG A 217 -40.38 33.69 -18.41
CA ARG A 217 -40.33 35.13 -18.77
C ARG A 217 -41.67 35.67 -19.30
N GLY A 218 -42.75 34.89 -19.18
CA GLY A 218 -44.08 35.32 -19.63
C GLY A 218 -44.79 36.22 -18.62
N PRO A 219 -45.87 36.92 -19.04
CA PRO A 219 -46.72 37.65 -18.12
C PRO A 219 -47.37 36.70 -17.12
N VAL A 220 -47.27 37.00 -15.83
CA VAL A 220 -48.01 36.29 -14.78
C VAL A 220 -49.42 36.88 -14.75
N GLU A 221 -50.38 36.19 -15.36
CA GLU A 221 -51.78 36.61 -15.32
C GLU A 221 -52.36 36.40 -13.92
N HIS A 222 -52.78 37.49 -13.26
CA HIS A 222 -53.46 37.42 -11.97
C HIS A 222 -54.91 36.98 -12.18
N ILE A 223 -55.21 35.71 -11.89
CA ILE A 223 -56.56 35.13 -11.91
C ILE A 223 -57.48 35.61 -10.76
N PHE A 224 -56.98 36.47 -9.86
CA PHE A 224 -57.80 37.08 -8.81
C PHE A 224 -58.25 38.47 -9.23
N SER A 225 -59.37 38.54 -9.95
CA SER A 225 -60.15 39.77 -10.08
C SER A 225 -61.04 39.94 -8.84
N ILE A 226 -60.80 40.98 -8.06
CA ILE A 226 -61.68 41.38 -6.94
C ILE A 226 -63.02 41.79 -7.56
N PRO A 227 -64.14 41.10 -7.24
CA PRO A 227 -65.46 41.52 -7.70
C PRO A 227 -65.83 42.82 -6.97
N TYR A 228 -66.24 43.85 -7.72
CA TYR A 228 -66.83 45.09 -7.19
C TYR A 228 -68.24 44.86 -6.66
#